data_AF-A0A5C8ZLQ5-F1
#
_entry.id   AF-A0A5C8ZLQ5-F1
#
_cell.length_a   1.000
_cell.length_b   1.000
_cell.length_c   1.000
_cell.angle_alpha   90.00
_cell.angle_beta   90.00
_cell.angle_gamma   90.00
#
_symmetry.space_group_name_H-M   'P 1'
#
loop_
_entity.id
_entity.type
_entity.pdbx_description
1 polymer ?
#
loop_
_entity_poly.entity_id
_entity_poly.type
_entity_poly.pdbx_seq_one_letter_code
_entity_poly.pdbx_strand_id
1 'polypeptide(L)'
;MQGNVVVHGADDEEGRALLVVSALHHCGKWLKENNVSVRFVAVAGNEVAAALNSLRFQTGLHAEVSSVCPVSNPDEVFPTAAIYVGVVTSSPDILSIPQAYRSTVSALTAVQFPDDTVLDASLLQNMALAYDPVLLSDRIKLEVQTRLKEP
;
A
#
# COMPACT_ATOMS: atom_id res chain seq x y z
N MET A 1 11.56 -15.19 2.26
CA MET A 1 11.02 -14.28 1.22
C MET A 1 11.51 -12.85 1.49
N GLN A 2 11.80 -12.06 0.46
CA GLN A 2 11.97 -10.60 0.64
C GLN A 2 10.58 -9.99 0.86
N GLY A 3 10.41 -9.18 1.91
CA GLY A 3 9.15 -8.48 2.14
C GLY A 3 8.97 -7.42 1.07
N ASN A 4 8.15 -7.70 0.06
CA ASN A 4 7.87 -6.74 -1.00
C ASN A 4 6.50 -6.13 -0.76
N VAL A 5 6.47 -4.82 -0.55
CA VAL A 5 5.25 -4.03 -0.38
C VAL A 5 4.91 -3.42 -1.73
N VAL A 6 3.77 -3.82 -2.27
CA VAL A 6 3.18 -3.17 -3.43
C VAL A 6 2.15 -2.16 -2.94
N VAL A 7 2.22 -0.94 -3.45
CA VAL A 7 1.29 0.14 -3.10
C VAL A 7 0.43 0.47 -4.32
N HIS A 8 -0.89 0.51 -4.12
CA HIS A 8 -1.80 1.11 -5.07
C HIS A 8 -1.55 2.62 -5.12
N GLY A 9 -0.94 3.08 -6.19
CA GLY A 9 -0.50 4.46 -6.38
C GLY A 9 -1.38 5.27 -7.32
N ALA A 10 -2.58 4.77 -7.65
CA ALA A 10 -3.56 5.59 -8.36
C ALA A 10 -3.90 6.79 -7.46
N ASP A 11 -3.54 7.98 -7.93
CA ASP A 11 -3.91 9.23 -7.30
C ASP A 11 -5.01 9.85 -8.15
N ASP A 12 -6.15 10.08 -7.52
CA ASP A 12 -7.38 10.57 -8.12
C ASP A 12 -7.64 12.00 -7.68
N GLU A 13 -6.56 12.79 -7.61
CA GLU A 13 -6.51 14.21 -7.23
C GLU A 13 -6.86 14.52 -5.76
N GLU A 14 -7.27 13.51 -5.00
CA GLU A 14 -7.58 13.62 -3.57
C GLU A 14 -6.42 13.19 -2.66
N GLY A 15 -5.25 12.87 -3.21
CA GLY A 15 -4.03 12.62 -2.45
C GLY A 15 -4.00 11.29 -1.69
N ARG A 16 -4.82 10.30 -2.05
CA ARG A 16 -4.87 8.99 -1.38
C ARG A 16 -3.54 8.23 -1.47
N ALA A 17 -2.90 8.25 -2.63
CA ALA A 17 -1.56 7.69 -2.79
C ALA A 17 -0.54 8.46 -1.94
N LEU A 18 -0.69 9.78 -1.82
CA LEU A 18 0.17 10.63 -0.98
C LEU A 18 -0.01 10.35 0.53
N LEU A 19 -1.20 9.92 0.96
CA LEU A 19 -1.41 9.43 2.33
C LEU A 19 -0.54 8.19 2.60
N VAL A 20 -0.47 7.26 1.64
CA VAL A 20 0.40 6.08 1.77
C VAL A 20 1.87 6.49 1.77
N VAL A 21 2.29 7.46 0.95
CA VAL A 21 3.65 8.02 1.01
C VAL A 21 3.94 8.62 2.39
N SER A 22 2.98 9.32 2.98
CA SER A 22 3.09 9.88 4.33
C SER A 22 3.21 8.78 5.39
N ALA A 23 2.45 7.70 5.27
CA ALA A 23 2.60 6.54 6.15
C ALA A 23 3.99 5.89 6.00
N LEU A 24 4.48 5.73 4.77
CA LEU A 24 5.82 5.22 4.52
C LEU A 24 6.91 6.14 5.07
N HIS A 25 6.68 7.45 5.21
CA HIS A 25 7.65 8.34 5.88
C HIS A 25 7.88 7.94 7.34
N HIS A 26 6.82 7.54 8.05
CA HIS A 26 6.91 7.16 9.46
C HIS A 26 7.63 5.82 9.67
N CYS A 27 7.51 4.87 8.75
CA CYS A 27 8.15 3.55 8.87
C CYS A 27 9.33 3.31 7.91
N GLY A 28 9.68 4.29 7.06
CA GLY A 28 10.55 4.07 5.90
C GLY A 28 11.99 3.71 6.23
N LYS A 29 12.56 4.29 7.31
CA LYS A 29 13.88 3.88 7.81
C LYS A 29 13.90 2.42 8.21
N TRP A 30 12.87 1.97 8.93
CA TRP A 30 12.74 0.58 9.35
C TRP A 30 12.59 -0.35 8.15
N LEU A 31 11.76 -0.01 7.16
CA LEU A 31 11.61 -0.80 5.93
C LEU A 31 12.95 -0.96 5.20
N LYS A 32 13.70 0.14 5.06
CA LYS A 32 15.03 0.15 4.45
C LYS A 32 16.02 -0.76 5.22
N GLU A 33 16.09 -0.63 6.53
CA GLU A 33 16.99 -1.42 7.40
C GLU A 33 16.69 -2.92 7.34
N ASN A 34 15.44 -3.29 7.04
CA ASN A 34 14.99 -4.68 6.91
C ASN A 34 14.97 -5.17 5.45
N ASN A 35 15.59 -4.45 4.52
CA ASN A 35 15.67 -4.79 3.09
C ASN A 35 14.29 -5.06 2.45
N VAL A 36 13.28 -4.31 2.85
CA VAL A 36 11.93 -4.37 2.30
C VAL A 36 11.89 -3.53 1.02
N SER A 37 11.48 -4.14 -0.09
CA SER A 37 11.27 -3.39 -1.33
C SER A 37 9.88 -2.79 -1.36
N VAL A 38 9.75 -1.59 -1.95
CA VAL A 38 8.47 -0.89 -2.10
C VAL A 38 8.28 -0.54 -3.56
N ARG A 39 7.11 -0.86 -4.12
CA ARG A 39 6.75 -0.52 -5.50
C ARG A 39 5.34 0.06 -5.56
N PHE A 40 5.23 1.27 -6.09
CA PHE A 40 3.96 1.90 -6.42
C PHE A 40 3.52 1.48 -7.83
N VAL A 41 2.28 1.04 -7.96
CA VAL A 41 1.67 0.62 -9.24
C VAL A 41 0.45 1.50 -9.56
N ALA A 42 -0.01 1.48 -10.80
CA ALA A 42 -1.09 2.35 -11.29
C ALA A 42 -0.85 3.86 -11.07
N VAL A 43 0.42 4.29 -10.99
CA VAL A 43 0.74 5.72 -10.85
C VAL A 43 0.60 6.42 -12.20
N ALA A 44 -0.24 7.46 -12.24
CA ALA A 44 -0.48 8.27 -13.44
C ALA A 44 0.13 9.69 -13.34
N GLY A 45 0.22 10.26 -12.13
CA GLY A 45 0.66 11.63 -11.88
C GLY A 45 2.12 11.79 -11.45
N ASN A 46 2.64 13.02 -11.56
CA ASN A 46 3.99 13.37 -11.15
C ASN A 46 4.12 13.62 -9.64
N GLU A 47 3.00 13.86 -8.97
CA GLU A 47 2.87 14.22 -7.56
C GLU A 47 3.40 13.10 -6.68
N VAL A 48 2.98 11.86 -6.96
CA VAL A 48 3.46 10.65 -6.27
C VAL A 48 4.97 10.49 -6.47
N ALA A 49 5.47 10.65 -7.70
CA ALA A 49 6.90 10.53 -7.98
C ALA A 49 7.72 11.59 -7.22
N ALA A 50 7.24 12.85 -7.17
CA ALA A 50 7.88 13.91 -6.40
C ALA A 50 7.87 13.62 -4.89
N ALA A 51 6.75 13.13 -4.36
CA ALA A 51 6.63 12.75 -2.95
C ALA A 51 7.56 11.58 -2.59
N LEU A 52 7.72 10.59 -3.48
CA LEU A 52 8.65 9.48 -3.29
C LEU A 52 10.12 9.92 -3.33
N ASN A 53 10.46 10.92 -4.14
CA ASN A 53 11.80 11.53 -4.09
C ASN A 53 12.07 12.20 -2.74
N SER A 54 11.09 12.92 -2.18
CA SER A 54 11.18 13.49 -0.84
C SER A 54 11.33 12.40 0.24
N LEU A 55 10.49 11.35 0.16
CA LEU A 55 10.56 10.19 1.05
C LEU A 55 11.96 9.56 1.04
N ARG A 56 12.53 9.34 -0.15
CA ARG A 56 13.88 8.79 -0.31
C ARG A 56 14.93 9.69 0.32
N PHE A 57 14.85 11.00 0.10
CA PHE A 57 15.81 11.95 0.67
C PHE A 57 15.78 11.91 2.22
N GLN A 58 14.58 11.84 2.81
CA GLN A 58 14.40 11.93 4.26
C GLN A 58 14.67 10.60 5.00
N THR A 59 14.29 9.48 4.39
CA THR A 59 14.32 8.15 5.05
C THR A 59 15.37 7.21 4.46
N GLY A 60 15.86 7.49 3.25
CA GLY A 60 16.69 6.59 2.47
C GLY A 60 15.93 5.40 1.87
N LEU A 61 14.61 5.28 2.07
CA LEU A 61 13.80 4.25 1.44
C LEU A 61 13.66 4.55 -0.06
N HIS A 62 14.01 3.58 -0.90
CA HIS A 62 13.74 3.65 -2.32
C HIS A 62 12.41 2.97 -2.63
N ALA A 63 11.54 3.67 -3.35
CA ALA A 63 10.29 3.11 -3.87
C ALA A 63 10.31 3.22 -5.39
N GLU A 64 10.03 2.10 -6.06
CA GLU A 64 9.88 2.05 -7.50
C GLU A 64 8.50 2.56 -7.92
N VAL A 65 8.40 3.16 -9.10
CA VAL A 65 7.15 3.64 -9.67
C VAL A 65 6.86 2.90 -10.96
N SER A 66 5.63 2.46 -11.13
CA SER A 66 5.17 1.76 -12.32
C SER A 66 3.76 2.20 -12.69
N SER A 67 3.52 2.39 -13.98
CA SER A 67 2.20 2.66 -14.54
C SER A 67 1.36 1.37 -14.74
N VAL A 68 1.93 0.20 -14.44
CA VAL A 68 1.24 -1.09 -14.60
C VAL A 68 -0.01 -1.11 -13.75
N CYS A 69 -1.15 -1.39 -14.38
CA CYS A 69 -2.44 -1.50 -13.69
C CYS A 69 -2.61 -2.93 -13.12
N PRO A 70 -2.87 -3.07 -11.81
CA PRO A 70 -3.04 -4.37 -11.15
C PRO A 70 -4.27 -5.14 -11.63
N VAL A 71 -5.29 -4.44 -12.14
CA VAL A 71 -6.50 -5.06 -12.70
C VAL A 71 -6.19 -5.75 -14.02
N SER A 72 -5.46 -5.08 -14.91
CA SER A 72 -5.21 -5.60 -16.26
C SER A 72 -3.98 -6.52 -16.33
N ASN A 73 -2.99 -6.33 -15.46
CA ASN A 73 -1.73 -7.07 -15.47
C ASN A 73 -1.33 -7.58 -14.07
N PRO A 74 -2.15 -8.40 -13.40
CA PRO A 74 -1.87 -8.89 -12.04
C PRO A 74 -0.57 -9.72 -11.96
N ASP A 75 -0.25 -10.48 -13.02
CA ASP A 75 0.96 -11.30 -13.12
C ASP A 75 2.26 -10.49 -13.01
N GLU A 76 2.25 -9.22 -13.41
CA GLU A 76 3.40 -8.31 -13.33
C GLU A 76 3.51 -7.62 -11.97
N VAL A 77 2.41 -7.54 -11.23
CA VAL A 77 2.29 -6.81 -9.96
C VAL A 77 2.52 -7.72 -8.76
N PHE A 78 1.93 -8.92 -8.76
CA PHE A 78 1.93 -9.82 -7.60
C PHE A 78 2.94 -10.99 -7.59
N PRO A 79 3.92 -11.15 -8.52
CA PRO A 79 4.74 -12.36 -8.54
C PRO A 79 5.63 -12.49 -7.30
N THR A 80 5.98 -11.37 -6.68
CA THR A 80 6.83 -11.33 -5.48
C THR A 80 6.22 -10.51 -4.33
N ALA A 81 5.01 -9.96 -4.51
CA ALA A 81 4.37 -9.14 -3.49
C ALA A 81 4.07 -9.99 -2.24
N ALA A 82 4.47 -9.50 -1.07
CA ALA A 82 4.04 -10.06 0.21
C ALA A 82 2.77 -9.35 0.70
N ILE A 83 2.71 -8.04 0.46
CA ILE A 83 1.61 -7.18 0.91
C ILE A 83 1.25 -6.24 -0.22
N TYR A 84 -0.05 -6.00 -0.37
CA TYR A 84 -0.62 -4.97 -1.22
C TYR A 84 -1.35 -3.95 -0.34
N VAL A 85 -1.00 -2.67 -0.46
CA VAL A 85 -1.53 -1.58 0.38
C VAL A 85 -2.21 -0.56 -0.49
N GLY A 86 -3.37 -0.07 -0.08
CA GLY A 86 -4.02 1.05 -0.75
C GLY A 86 -5.01 1.77 0.14
N VAL A 87 -5.25 3.04 -0.20
CA VAL A 87 -6.31 3.86 0.37
C VAL A 87 -7.28 4.15 -0.77
N VAL A 88 -8.56 3.88 -0.57
CA VAL A 88 -9.60 4.03 -1.60
C VAL A 88 -10.77 4.84 -1.06
N THR A 89 -11.51 5.48 -1.97
CA THR A 89 -12.62 6.36 -1.62
C THR A 89 -13.78 5.59 -1.01
N SER A 90 -14.35 4.62 -1.73
CA SER A 90 -15.61 3.97 -1.30
C SER A 90 -15.62 2.46 -1.49
N SER A 91 -15.22 1.96 -2.66
CA SER A 91 -15.19 0.52 -2.91
C SER A 91 -13.81 -0.10 -2.62
N PRO A 92 -13.73 -1.16 -1.80
CA PRO A 92 -12.50 -1.92 -1.58
C PRO A 92 -12.15 -2.89 -2.73
N ASP A 93 -12.98 -2.98 -3.79
CA ASP A 93 -12.88 -4.04 -4.81
C ASP A 93 -11.49 -4.13 -5.45
N ILE A 94 -10.87 -2.98 -5.73
CA ILE A 94 -9.54 -2.91 -6.36
C ILE A 94 -8.41 -3.45 -5.46
N LEU A 95 -8.66 -3.55 -4.15
CA LEU A 95 -7.71 -4.09 -3.18
C LEU A 95 -8.01 -5.56 -2.83
N SER A 96 -9.12 -6.13 -3.33
CA SER A 96 -9.41 -7.57 -3.29
C SER A 96 -8.69 -8.36 -4.40
N ILE A 97 -8.18 -7.67 -5.42
CA ILE A 97 -7.43 -8.24 -6.56
C ILE A 97 -6.30 -9.18 -6.14
N PRO A 98 -5.43 -8.85 -5.16
CA PRO A 98 -4.37 -9.75 -4.76
C PRO A 98 -4.92 -11.06 -4.19
N GLN A 99 -6.02 -11.03 -3.43
CA GLN A 99 -6.63 -12.23 -2.85
C GLN A 99 -7.28 -13.10 -3.92
N ALA A 100 -7.93 -12.47 -4.91
CA ALA A 100 -8.48 -13.16 -6.08
C ALA A 100 -7.40 -13.81 -6.96
N TYR A 101 -6.19 -13.26 -6.95
CA TYR A 101 -5.10 -13.69 -7.82
C TYR A 101 -4.08 -14.62 -7.13
N ARG A 102 -3.70 -14.32 -5.88
CA ARG A 102 -2.75 -15.07 -5.05
C ARG A 102 -3.12 -14.99 -3.57
N SER A 103 -3.57 -16.11 -3.02
CA SER A 103 -3.98 -16.24 -1.61
C SER A 103 -2.90 -15.88 -0.58
N THR A 104 -1.63 -15.82 -0.99
CA THR A 104 -0.49 -15.49 -0.12
C THR A 104 -0.21 -14.00 0.00
N VAL A 105 -0.80 -13.15 -0.85
CA VAL A 105 -0.61 -11.70 -0.78
C VAL A 105 -1.61 -11.11 0.21
N SER A 106 -1.11 -10.48 1.28
CA SER A 106 -1.97 -9.79 2.23
C SER A 106 -2.44 -8.46 1.65
N ALA A 107 -3.75 -8.22 1.61
CA ALA A 107 -4.31 -6.92 1.23
C ALA A 107 -4.57 -6.09 2.49
N LEU A 108 -3.94 -4.92 2.60
CA LEU A 108 -4.22 -3.91 3.60
C LEU A 108 -5.04 -2.78 2.96
N THR A 109 -6.33 -2.77 3.26
CA THR A 109 -7.31 -1.86 2.66
C THR A 109 -7.77 -0.83 3.68
N ALA A 110 -7.59 0.43 3.33
CA ALA A 110 -8.13 1.56 4.07
C ALA A 110 -9.17 2.28 3.21
N VAL A 111 -10.44 2.29 3.65
CA VAL A 111 -11.55 2.92 2.92
C VAL A 111 -11.97 4.19 3.66
N GLN A 112 -11.99 5.33 2.97
CA GLN A 112 -12.38 6.60 3.58
C GLN A 112 -13.90 6.66 3.79
N PHE A 113 -14.66 6.55 2.71
CA PHE A 113 -16.11 6.73 2.67
C PHE A 113 -16.80 5.44 2.21
N PRO A 114 -16.78 4.37 3.03
CA PRO A 114 -17.39 3.11 2.64
C PRO A 114 -18.91 3.26 2.49
N ASP A 115 -19.46 2.56 1.50
CA ASP A 115 -20.90 2.46 1.34
C ASP A 115 -21.52 1.57 2.44
N ASP A 116 -22.75 1.88 2.85
CA ASP A 116 -23.51 1.12 3.86
C ASP A 116 -23.66 -0.38 3.54
N THR A 117 -23.51 -0.75 2.27
CA THR A 117 -23.63 -2.12 1.78
C THR A 117 -22.38 -2.97 2.01
N VAL A 118 -21.22 -2.35 2.28
CA VAL A 118 -19.92 -3.01 2.47
C VAL A 118 -19.34 -2.78 3.87
N LEU A 119 -20.11 -2.13 4.75
CA LEU A 119 -19.75 -1.85 6.13
C LEU A 119 -19.82 -3.11 6.99
N ASP A 120 -18.65 -3.62 7.39
CA ASP A 120 -18.49 -4.69 8.37
C ASP A 120 -17.53 -4.29 9.51
N ALA A 121 -17.42 -5.14 10.53
CA ALA A 121 -16.58 -4.86 11.70
C ALA A 121 -15.08 -4.76 11.36
N SER A 122 -14.60 -5.47 10.35
CA SER A 122 -13.20 -5.43 9.92
C SER A 122 -12.89 -4.12 9.20
N LEU A 123 -13.80 -3.69 8.33
CA LEU A 123 -13.69 -2.44 7.60
C LEU A 123 -13.77 -1.25 8.55
N LEU A 124 -14.71 -1.25 9.51
CA LEU A 124 -14.81 -0.24 10.57
C LEU A 124 -13.53 -0.12 11.41
N GLN A 125 -12.89 -1.25 11.75
CA GLN A 125 -11.63 -1.25 12.49
C GLN A 125 -10.48 -0.62 11.71
N ASN A 126 -10.51 -0.71 10.37
CA ASN A 126 -9.47 -0.19 9.50
C ASN A 126 -9.77 1.20 8.94
N MET A 127 -10.96 1.77 9.18
CA MET A 127 -11.31 3.12 8.70
C MET A 127 -10.32 4.18 9.17
N ALA A 128 -9.85 4.10 10.41
CA ALA A 128 -8.87 5.07 10.93
C ALA A 128 -7.57 5.11 10.11
N LEU A 129 -7.19 3.98 9.50
CA LEU A 129 -6.01 3.89 8.64
C LEU A 129 -6.14 4.72 7.35
N ALA A 130 -7.38 5.04 6.95
CA ALA A 130 -7.67 5.83 5.75
C ALA A 130 -7.51 7.34 5.98
N TYR A 131 -7.25 7.74 7.23
CA TYR A 131 -7.18 9.14 7.65
C TYR A 131 -5.93 9.46 8.48
N ASP A 132 -5.33 8.46 9.12
CA ASP A 132 -4.14 8.63 9.95
C ASP A 132 -2.93 7.90 9.36
N PRO A 133 -1.94 8.65 8.79
CA PRO A 133 -0.75 8.05 8.21
C PRO A 133 0.14 7.35 9.26
N VAL A 134 0.09 7.75 10.53
CA VAL A 134 0.85 7.09 11.60
C VAL A 134 0.25 5.71 11.86
N LEU A 135 -1.06 5.62 12.03
CA LEU A 135 -1.73 4.32 12.22
C LEU A 135 -1.55 3.40 11.02
N LEU A 136 -1.66 3.94 9.80
CA LEU A 136 -1.39 3.19 8.57
C LEU A 136 0.06 2.69 8.55
N SER A 137 1.03 3.50 8.96
CA SER A 137 2.44 3.11 9.01
C SER A 137 2.71 1.97 9.98
N ASP A 138 2.09 2.00 11.16
CA ASP A 138 2.21 0.95 12.18
C ASP A 138 1.61 -0.35 11.67
N ARG A 139 0.47 -0.27 10.97
CA ARG A 139 -0.16 -1.44 10.38
C ARG A 139 0.66 -2.04 9.24
N ILE A 140 1.21 -1.22 8.34
CA ILE A 140 2.12 -1.67 7.27
C ILE A 140 3.32 -2.40 7.90
N LYS A 141 3.95 -1.79 8.90
CA LYS A 141 5.11 -2.37 9.59
C LYS A 141 4.77 -3.70 10.25
N LEU A 142 3.64 -3.78 10.96
CA LEU A 142 3.18 -5.01 11.59
C LEU A 142 2.99 -6.13 10.57
N GLU A 143 2.32 -5.84 9.44
CA GLU A 143 2.10 -6.86 8.43
C GLU A 143 3.41 -7.33 7.78
N VAL A 144 4.33 -6.41 7.47
CA VAL A 144 5.64 -6.78 6.94
C VAL A 144 6.38 -7.68 7.92
N GLN A 145 6.36 -7.35 9.22
CA GLN A 145 6.99 -8.17 10.25
C GLN A 145 6.40 -9.57 10.35
N THR A 146 5.08 -9.70 10.24
CA THR A 146 4.40 -11.01 10.24
C THR A 146 4.86 -11.84 9.05
N ARG A 147 4.89 -11.25 7.85
CA ARG A 147 5.30 -11.96 6.62
C ARG A 147 6.78 -12.31 6.56
N LEU A 148 7.66 -11.51 7.17
CA LEU A 148 9.08 -11.84 7.28
C LEU A 148 9.35 -13.04 8.22
N LYS A 149 8.42 -13.38 9.12
CA LYS A 149 8.54 -14.50 10.07
C LYS A 149 7.89 -15.79 9.57
N GLU A 150 7.08 -15.73 8.51
CA GLU A 150 6.50 -16.92 7.88
C GLU A 150 7.60 -17.66 7.09
N PRO A 151 7.74 -18.99 7.28
CA PRO A 151 8.82 -19.79 6.69
C PRO A 151 8.74 -19.92 5.16
#